data_AF-A0AAD5B6J7-F1
#
_entry.id   AF-A0AAD5B6J7-F1
#
_cell.length_a   1.000
_cell.length_b   1.000
_cell.length_c   1.000
_cell.angle_alpha   90.00
_cell.angle_beta   90.00
_cell.angle_gamma   90.00
#
_symmetry.space_group_name_H-M   'P 1'
#
loop_
_entity.id
_entity.type
_entity.pdbx_description
1 polymer ?
#
loop_
_entity_poly.entity_id
_entity_poly.type
_entity_poly.pdbx_seq_one_letter_code
_entity_poly.pdbx_strand_id
1 'polypeptide(L)'
;MIDNETLPVEYLGGNPLCMNQYYQVLSSCRIPGIKKDSVVNHALSNRPPTYITVVHNFQFFVLDVYNRDGTPLTVDQLYNQLEKICTSSLETKNEPIGILTSNHRDSWGKAYANLIK
;
A
#
# COMPACT_ATOMS: atom_id res chain seq x y z
N MET A 1 -15.01 5.87 -5.10
CA MET A 1 -15.35 5.53 -6.51
C MET A 1 -15.05 4.08 -6.80
N ILE A 2 -13.81 3.62 -6.56
CA ILE A 2 -13.44 2.21 -6.71
C ILE A 2 -14.31 1.31 -5.83
N ASP A 3 -14.39 1.57 -4.52
CA ASP A 3 -15.12 0.70 -3.57
C ASP A 3 -16.62 0.58 -3.87
N ASN A 4 -17.21 1.60 -4.49
CA ASN A 4 -18.64 1.65 -4.82
C ASN A 4 -18.91 1.31 -6.30
N GLU A 5 -17.89 0.90 -7.05
CA GLU A 5 -17.97 0.61 -8.49
C GLU A 5 -18.56 1.77 -9.33
N THR A 6 -18.34 3.01 -8.88
CA THR A 6 -18.80 4.23 -9.55
C THR A 6 -17.73 4.88 -10.43
N LEU A 7 -16.64 4.18 -10.71
CA LEU A 7 -15.63 4.63 -11.67
C LEU A 7 -16.23 4.61 -13.10
N PRO A 8 -16.19 5.72 -13.85
CA PRO A 8 -16.72 5.76 -15.21
C PRO A 8 -16.01 4.76 -16.12
N VAL A 9 -16.79 4.04 -16.94
CA VAL A 9 -16.25 3.13 -17.96
C VAL A 9 -15.52 3.96 -19.01
N GLU A 10 -14.30 3.54 -19.33
CA GLU A 10 -13.49 4.15 -20.38
C GLU A 10 -13.83 3.58 -21.76
N TYR A 11 -13.62 4.40 -22.79
CA TYR A 11 -13.93 4.03 -24.17
C TYR A 11 -12.76 4.35 -25.10
N LEU A 12 -12.57 3.51 -26.12
CA LEU A 12 -11.63 3.76 -27.22
C LEU A 12 -12.33 3.50 -28.56
N GLY A 13 -12.37 4.53 -29.42
CA GLY A 13 -13.06 4.45 -30.70
C GLY A 13 -14.55 4.09 -30.57
N GLY A 14 -15.21 4.53 -29.49
CA GLY A 14 -16.61 4.23 -29.20
C GLY A 14 -16.86 2.87 -28.53
N ASN A 15 -15.84 2.04 -28.32
CA ASN A 15 -15.98 0.73 -27.67
C ASN A 15 -15.58 0.80 -26.19
N PRO A 16 -16.33 0.17 -25.26
CA PRO A 16 -16.00 0.16 -23.84
C PRO A 16 -14.72 -0.67 -23.59
N LEU A 17 -13.91 -0.22 -22.64
CA LEU A 17 -12.70 -0.89 -22.19
C LEU A 17 -12.95 -1.68 -20.89
N CYS A 18 -12.14 -2.71 -20.68
CA CYS A 18 -12.19 -3.50 -19.45
C CYS A 18 -11.64 -2.68 -18.27
N MET A 19 -12.45 -2.56 -17.21
CA MET A 19 -12.10 -1.77 -16.02
C MET A 19 -11.36 -2.56 -14.94
N ASN A 20 -11.13 -3.87 -15.12
CA ASN A 20 -10.60 -4.75 -14.08
C ASN A 20 -9.25 -4.28 -13.51
N GLN A 21 -8.41 -3.64 -14.31
CA GLN A 21 -7.08 -3.18 -13.87
C GLN A 21 -7.17 -2.18 -12.71
N TYR A 22 -8.16 -1.29 -12.71
CA TYR A 22 -8.36 -0.30 -11.65
C TYR A 22 -8.57 -0.95 -10.27
N TYR A 23 -9.26 -2.10 -10.25
CA TYR A 23 -9.55 -2.85 -9.03
C TYR A 23 -8.38 -3.69 -8.53
N GLN A 24 -7.25 -3.73 -9.27
CA GLN A 24 -6.03 -4.44 -8.87
C GLN A 24 -4.95 -3.53 -8.27
N VAL A 25 -5.15 -2.20 -8.29
CA VAL A 25 -4.12 -1.22 -7.90
C VAL A 25 -4.07 -0.99 -6.40
N LEU A 26 -5.21 -0.64 -5.79
CA LEU A 26 -5.27 -0.29 -4.37
C LEU A 26 -5.30 -1.54 -3.49
N SER A 27 -4.77 -1.43 -2.27
CA SER A 27 -4.73 -2.52 -1.28
C SER A 27 -4.11 -3.82 -1.79
N SER A 28 -3.21 -3.72 -2.77
CA SER A 28 -2.49 -4.85 -3.36
C SER A 28 -0.98 -4.74 -3.12
N CYS A 29 -0.31 -5.89 -3.13
CA CYS A 29 1.14 -5.96 -2.97
C CYS A 29 1.71 -7.20 -3.67
N ARG A 30 2.92 -7.08 -4.21
CA ARG A 30 3.68 -8.23 -4.71
C ARG A 30 4.44 -8.89 -3.55
N ILE A 31 4.27 -10.19 -3.39
CA ILE A 31 4.95 -11.00 -2.38
C ILE A 31 6.09 -11.76 -3.05
N PRO A 32 7.36 -11.59 -2.62
CA PRO A 32 8.47 -12.33 -3.19
C PRO A 32 8.38 -13.81 -2.80
N GLY A 33 8.71 -14.71 -3.73
CA GLY A 33 8.79 -16.14 -3.45
C GLY A 33 10.08 -16.75 -3.98
N ILE A 34 10.50 -17.87 -3.38
CA ILE A 34 11.79 -18.52 -3.70
C ILE A 34 11.84 -19.02 -5.17
N LYS A 35 10.70 -19.42 -5.73
CA LYS A 35 10.59 -19.91 -7.12
C LYS A 35 9.84 -18.94 -8.04
N LYS A 36 8.81 -18.30 -7.50
CA LYS A 36 7.96 -17.34 -8.21
C LYS A 36 7.33 -16.41 -7.19
N ASP A 37 7.12 -15.18 -7.62
CA ASP A 37 6.40 -14.19 -6.83
C ASP A 37 4.89 -14.39 -7.00
N SER A 38 4.13 -13.80 -6.10
CA SER A 38 2.68 -13.70 -6.18
C SER A 38 2.23 -12.25 -5.99
N VAL A 39 0.96 -11.99 -6.28
CA VAL A 39 0.30 -10.72 -5.97
C VAL A 39 -0.85 -11.03 -5.03
N VAL A 40 -0.97 -10.25 -3.97
CA VAL A 40 -2.14 -10.26 -3.07
C VAL A 40 -2.94 -8.98 -3.31
N ASN A 41 -4.26 -9.08 -3.18
CA ASN A 41 -5.17 -7.94 -3.23
C ASN A 41 -6.17 -8.10 -2.08
N HIS A 42 -6.17 -7.14 -1.16
CA HIS A 42 -6.98 -7.16 0.05
C HIS A 42 -8.22 -6.26 -0.03
N ALA A 43 -8.45 -5.57 -1.17
CA ALA A 43 -9.56 -4.63 -1.34
C ALA A 43 -10.93 -5.29 -1.15
N LEU A 44 -11.09 -6.54 -1.61
CA LEU A 44 -12.34 -7.32 -1.50
C LEU A 44 -12.33 -8.37 -0.37
N SER A 45 -11.40 -8.24 0.58
CA SER A 45 -11.35 -9.14 1.73
C SER A 45 -12.51 -8.86 2.71
N ASN A 46 -12.80 -9.80 3.63
CA ASN A 46 -13.86 -9.63 4.64
C ASN A 46 -13.70 -8.36 5.51
N ARG A 47 -12.47 -7.86 5.63
CA ARG A 47 -12.12 -6.62 6.33
C ARG A 47 -11.09 -5.86 5.50
N PRO A 48 -11.54 -5.05 4.52
CA PRO A 48 -10.65 -4.26 3.68
C PRO A 48 -9.76 -3.33 4.54
N PRO A 49 -8.48 -3.14 4.18
CA PRO A 49 -7.60 -2.21 4.90
C PRO A 49 -8.13 -0.77 4.86
N THR A 50 -8.13 -0.11 6.01
CA THR A 50 -8.54 1.31 6.18
C THR A 50 -7.36 2.23 6.48
N TYR A 51 -6.15 1.77 6.24
CA TYR A 51 -4.91 2.46 6.55
C TYR A 51 -4.00 2.57 5.32
N ILE A 52 -3.06 3.50 5.40
CA ILE A 52 -1.92 3.59 4.49
C ILE A 52 -0.63 3.32 5.25
N THR A 53 0.44 3.04 4.51
CA THR A 53 1.79 3.03 5.06
C THR A 53 2.50 4.31 4.68
N VAL A 54 3.06 5.02 5.65
CA VAL A 54 3.91 6.19 5.44
C VAL A 54 5.34 5.81 5.75
N VAL A 55 6.29 6.20 4.91
CA VAL A 55 7.72 5.97 5.16
C VAL A 55 8.46 7.30 5.21
N HIS A 56 9.22 7.52 6.28
CA HIS A 56 10.08 8.68 6.46
C HIS A 56 11.37 8.24 7.16
N ASN A 57 12.54 8.65 6.64
CA ASN A 57 13.85 8.25 7.15
C ASN A 57 14.00 6.75 7.47
N PHE A 58 13.57 5.91 6.51
CA PHE A 58 13.60 4.44 6.59
C PHE A 58 12.62 3.80 7.58
N GLN A 59 11.83 4.60 8.29
CA GLN A 59 10.87 4.15 9.29
C GLN A 59 9.47 4.08 8.65
N PHE A 60 8.83 2.92 8.76
CA PHE A 60 7.48 2.69 8.25
C PHE A 60 6.45 2.87 9.37
N PHE A 61 5.37 3.56 9.05
CA PHE A 61 4.26 3.85 9.96
C PHE A 61 2.96 3.38 9.33
N VAL A 62 2.06 2.82 10.13
CA VAL A 62 0.68 2.55 9.75
C VAL A 62 -0.16 3.75 10.17
N LEU A 63 -0.86 4.35 9.22
CA LEU A 63 -1.75 5.49 9.45
C LEU A 63 -3.16 5.12 8.99
N ASP A 64 -4.09 5.00 9.94
CA ASP A 64 -5.51 4.91 9.62
C ASP A 64 -5.98 6.19 8.92
N VAL A 65 -6.66 6.06 7.79
CA VAL A 65 -7.15 7.18 6.97
C VAL A 65 -8.68 7.29 6.96
N TYR A 66 -9.34 6.49 7.81
CA TYR A 66 -10.76 6.54 8.08
C TYR A 66 -11.02 6.71 9.58
N ASN A 67 -12.03 7.52 9.91
CA ASN A 67 -12.58 7.62 11.25
C ASN A 67 -13.33 6.33 11.63
N ARG A 68 -13.67 6.19 12.92
CA ARG A 68 -14.41 5.03 13.43
C ARG A 68 -15.80 4.85 12.84
N ASP A 69 -16.39 5.93 12.35
CA ASP A 69 -17.70 5.92 11.67
C ASP A 69 -17.59 5.57 10.17
N GLY A 70 -16.38 5.32 9.66
CA GLY A 70 -16.12 4.99 8.27
C GLY A 70 -15.96 6.20 7.35
N THR A 71 -15.98 7.43 7.87
CA THR A 71 -15.70 8.63 7.06
C THR A 71 -14.20 8.80 6.84
N PRO A 72 -13.74 9.25 5.66
CA PRO A 72 -12.32 9.56 5.45
C PRO A 72 -11.85 10.69 6.37
N LEU A 73 -10.58 10.66 6.76
CA LEU A 73 -9.95 11.79 7.43
C LEU A 73 -9.97 13.04 6.53
N THR A 74 -10.18 14.21 7.13
CA THR A 74 -10.03 15.49 6.44
C THR A 74 -8.56 15.78 6.15
N VAL A 75 -8.30 16.74 5.24
CA VAL A 75 -6.94 17.19 4.92
C VAL A 75 -6.20 17.65 6.17
N ASP A 76 -6.85 18.42 7.05
CA ASP A 76 -6.22 18.90 8.30
C ASP A 76 -5.91 17.75 9.27
N GLN A 77 -6.80 16.75 9.36
CA GLN A 77 -6.55 15.56 10.18
C GLN A 77 -5.35 14.77 9.63
N LEU A 78 -5.28 14.55 8.31
CA LEU A 78 -4.14 13.89 7.67
C LEU A 78 -2.85 14.68 7.88
N TYR A 79 -2.87 16.00 7.72
CA TYR A 79 -1.72 16.87 7.95
C TYR A 79 -1.16 16.70 9.36
N ASN A 80 -2.02 16.77 10.38
CA ASN A 80 -1.61 16.61 11.77
C ASN A 80 -1.00 15.22 12.05
N GLN A 81 -1.47 14.16 11.38
CA GLN A 81 -0.89 12.83 11.52
C GLN A 81 0.46 12.70 10.80
N LEU A 82 0.59 13.28 9.61
CA LEU A 82 1.85 13.31 8.87
C LEU A 82 2.92 14.13 9.61
N GLU A 83 2.55 15.26 10.21
CA GLU A 83 3.46 16.07 11.04
C GLU A 83 3.98 15.27 12.24
N LYS A 84 3.11 14.52 12.92
CA LYS A 84 3.52 13.60 13.99
C LYS A 84 4.49 12.53 13.49
N ILE A 85 4.23 11.95 12.32
CA ILE A 85 5.12 10.96 11.72
C ILE A 85 6.49 11.58 11.45
N CYS A 86 6.55 12.73 10.78
CA CYS A 86 7.81 13.43 10.48
C CYS A 86 8.61 13.75 11.75
N THR A 87 7.95 14.30 12.77
CA THR A 87 8.61 14.64 14.06
C THR A 87 9.06 13.40 14.84
N SER A 88 8.36 12.27 14.70
CA SER A 88 8.73 10.99 15.34
C SER A 88 9.86 10.23 14.63
N SER A 89 10.25 10.65 13.43
CA SER A 89 11.23 9.95 12.58
C SER A 89 12.33 10.88 12.05
N LEU A 90 12.81 11.80 12.90
CA LEU A 90 13.89 12.72 12.54
C LEU A 90 15.26 12.04 12.50
N GLU A 91 15.45 10.94 13.23
CA GLU A 91 16.72 10.20 13.23
C GLU A 91 16.85 9.29 12.00
N THR A 92 18.04 9.25 11.41
CA THR A 92 18.34 8.44 10.22
C THR A 92 19.19 7.21 10.53
N LYS A 93 19.22 6.77 11.79
CA LYS A 93 20.06 5.64 12.23
C LYS A 93 19.43 4.27 12.00
N ASN A 94 18.16 4.25 11.60
CA ASN A 94 17.43 3.00 11.42
C ASN A 94 17.92 2.29 10.16
N GLU A 95 18.03 0.97 10.26
CA GLU A 95 18.40 0.12 9.12
C GLU A 95 17.38 0.29 7.98
N PRO A 96 17.82 0.52 6.73
CA PRO A 96 16.96 0.80 5.60
C PRO A 96 16.27 -0.45 5.06
N ILE A 97 15.43 -1.10 5.85
CA ILE A 97 14.85 -2.42 5.53
C ILE A 97 14.12 -2.45 4.17
N GLY A 98 13.55 -1.32 3.75
CA GLY A 98 12.89 -1.17 2.46
C GLY A 98 13.82 -1.41 1.27
N ILE A 99 15.14 -1.19 1.41
CA ILE A 99 16.12 -1.41 0.33
C ILE A 99 16.19 -2.87 -0.11
N LEU A 100 15.84 -3.82 0.78
CA LEU A 100 15.83 -5.24 0.43
C LEU A 100 14.87 -5.53 -0.73
N THR A 101 13.81 -4.73 -0.87
CA THR A 101 12.79 -4.90 -1.93
C THR A 101 13.30 -4.58 -3.34
N SER A 102 14.43 -3.84 -3.46
CA SER A 102 15.05 -3.48 -4.73
C SER A 102 16.05 -4.52 -5.25
N ASN A 103 16.35 -5.58 -4.47
CA ASN A 103 17.30 -6.60 -4.86
C ASN A 103 16.72 -7.53 -5.95
N HIS A 104 17.58 -8.34 -6.57
CA HIS A 104 17.17 -9.40 -7.49
C HIS A 104 16.11 -10.31 -6.83
N ARG A 105 15.13 -10.79 -7.60
CA ARG A 105 13.94 -11.48 -7.04
C ARG A 105 14.30 -12.74 -6.26
N ASP A 106 15.29 -13.50 -6.69
CA ASP A 106 15.78 -14.67 -5.94
C ASP A 106 16.44 -14.28 -4.61
N SER A 107 17.23 -13.20 -4.62
CA SER A 107 17.90 -12.68 -3.42
C SER A 107 16.87 -12.12 -2.44
N TRP A 108 15.91 -11.35 -2.94
CA TRP A 108 14.82 -10.81 -2.13
C TRP A 108 13.90 -11.91 -1.60
N GLY A 109 13.57 -12.93 -2.40
CA GLY A 109 12.78 -14.08 -1.95
C GLY A 109 13.40 -14.80 -0.76
N LYS A 110 14.73 -15.00 -0.77
CA LYS A 110 15.46 -15.58 0.36
C LYS A 110 15.53 -14.64 1.57
N ALA A 111 15.84 -13.36 1.34
CA ALA A 111 15.94 -12.37 2.40
C ALA A 111 14.58 -12.11 3.08
N TYR A 112 13.50 -11.98 2.31
CA TYR A 112 12.13 -11.87 2.82
C TYR A 112 11.74 -13.07 3.68
N ALA A 113 12.00 -14.30 3.19
CA ALA A 113 11.71 -15.52 3.94
C ALA A 113 12.51 -15.64 5.26
N ASN A 114 13.64 -14.94 5.38
CA ASN A 114 14.38 -14.83 6.64
C ASN A 114 13.87 -13.67 7.51
N LEU A 115 13.45 -12.55 6.90
CA LEU A 115 12.97 -11.37 7.60
C LEU A 115 11.66 -11.61 8.36
N ILE A 116 10.78 -12.46 7.83
CA ILE A 116 9.45 -12.75 8.41
C ILE A 116 9.44 -13.99 9.33
N LYS A 117 10.61 -14.54 9.67
CA LYS A 117 10.73 -15.62 10.67
C LYS A 117 10.61 -15.04 12.07
#